data_AF-A0A1S4EPD3-F1
#
_entry.id   AF-A0A1S4EPD3-F1
#
_cell.length_a   1.000
_cell.length_b   1.000
_cell.length_c   1.000
_cell.angle_alpha   90.00
_cell.angle_beta   90.00
_cell.angle_gamma   90.00
#
_symmetry.space_group_name_H-M   'P 1'
#
loop_
_entity.id
_entity.type
_entity.pdbx_description
1 polymer ?
#
loop_
_entity_poly.entity_id
_entity_poly.type
_entity_poly.pdbx_seq_one_letter_code
_entity_poly.pdbx_strand_id
1 'polypeptide(L)'
;MKKVLIVGSGITSALTSYLLRQKLLTDLIHITIWDKARGPGGRMTTSRSNVVPNCKVDLGLQYITTTPDFLSNHTDIYQPLLDEKLLEPFTANIIGYKSRKKNVTHYVTPQGSSSIVKYFLNKSNIDEICYNTFLETMAKTDSTNQIEVTSKEGKKGIFDIVVLSMPAPQVTDLFNRSEMMHIALTGAAQVLLDVEYSSRYAFGMFFDKQFERPFDIKYFDDNEIIRYISFDNVKRNRPDEPISVCVHTTTQYYNSFLDSETPRNVIERELLDLIRKMFPSWPLPAETKLQTWKYSQVVDPHRDKLGFMQFSAKPLVICIGDSYVPQSNFDGCIHSAKQSVEVLLKGIQS
;
A
#
# COMPACT_ATOMS: atom_id res chain seq x y z
N MET A 1 -30.45 -4.10 -1.30
CA MET A 1 -29.10 -3.65 -0.87
C MET A 1 -28.07 -4.38 -1.72
N LYS A 2 -27.20 -3.67 -2.44
CA LYS A 2 -26.14 -4.27 -3.26
C LYS A 2 -24.97 -4.70 -2.38
N LYS A 3 -24.44 -5.90 -2.58
CA LYS A 3 -23.26 -6.42 -1.88
C LYS A 3 -22.00 -6.11 -2.67
N VAL A 4 -21.10 -5.34 -2.08
CA VAL A 4 -19.82 -4.92 -2.66
C VAL A 4 -18.69 -5.59 -1.91
N LEU A 5 -17.90 -6.40 -2.60
CA LEU A 5 -16.62 -6.90 -2.09
C LEU A 5 -15.50 -5.97 -2.53
N ILE A 6 -14.65 -5.57 -1.60
CA ILE A 6 -13.37 -4.89 -1.90
C ILE A 6 -12.23 -5.79 -1.41
N VAL A 7 -11.31 -6.13 -2.31
CA VAL A 7 -10.22 -7.06 -2.05
C VAL A 7 -8.94 -6.27 -1.88
N GLY A 8 -8.48 -6.20 -0.62
CA GLY A 8 -7.37 -5.38 -0.16
C GLY A 8 -7.84 -4.22 0.73
N SER A 9 -7.12 -4.02 1.83
CA SER A 9 -7.33 -2.97 2.83
C SER A 9 -6.18 -1.96 2.81
N GLY A 10 -5.70 -1.64 1.61
CA GLY A 10 -4.75 -0.56 1.34
C GLY A 10 -5.44 0.81 1.28
N ILE A 11 -4.65 1.86 1.06
CA ILE A 11 -5.16 3.23 1.06
C ILE A 11 -6.21 3.50 -0.02
N THR A 12 -6.05 2.96 -1.24
CA THR A 12 -7.02 3.16 -2.32
C THR A 12 -8.38 2.57 -1.95
N SER A 13 -8.41 1.39 -1.34
CA SER A 13 -9.65 0.77 -0.84
C SER A 13 -10.27 1.57 0.29
N ALA A 14 -9.47 1.99 1.27
CA ALA A 14 -9.95 2.78 2.39
C ALA A 14 -10.59 4.10 1.92
N LEU A 15 -9.96 4.80 0.97
CA LEU A 15 -10.49 6.01 0.35
C LEU A 15 -11.74 5.71 -0.50
N THR A 16 -11.72 4.64 -1.29
CA THR A 16 -12.87 4.24 -2.14
C THR A 16 -14.09 3.97 -1.28
N SER A 17 -13.95 3.18 -0.21
CA SER A 17 -15.03 2.89 0.73
C SER A 17 -15.53 4.14 1.43
N TYR A 18 -14.61 5.01 1.87
CA TYR A 18 -14.94 6.27 2.54
C TYR A 18 -15.79 7.14 1.61
N LEU A 19 -15.31 7.38 0.38
CA LEU A 19 -15.98 8.21 -0.61
C LEU A 19 -17.32 7.61 -1.07
N LEU A 20 -17.41 6.29 -1.25
CA LEU A 20 -18.68 5.62 -1.55
C LEU A 20 -19.72 5.88 -0.48
N ARG A 21 -19.33 5.78 0.79
CA ARG A 21 -20.23 5.99 1.94
C ARG A 21 -20.61 7.46 2.14
N GLN A 22 -19.78 8.40 1.70
CA GLN A 22 -20.19 9.82 1.66
C GLN A 22 -21.23 10.10 0.57
N LYS A 23 -21.25 9.32 -0.53
CA LYS A 23 -22.14 9.56 -1.68
C LYS A 23 -23.42 8.72 -1.68
N LEU A 24 -23.53 7.71 -0.82
CA LEU A 24 -24.66 6.80 -0.77
C LEU A 24 -25.23 6.68 0.64
N LEU A 25 -26.56 6.58 0.74
CA LEU A 25 -27.23 6.20 1.97
C LEU A 25 -26.79 4.79 2.38
N THR A 26 -26.64 4.54 3.69
CA THR A 26 -26.13 3.28 4.24
C THR A 26 -26.91 2.07 3.77
N ASP A 27 -28.23 2.19 3.65
CA ASP A 27 -29.14 1.06 3.41
C ASP A 27 -29.14 0.57 1.95
N LEU A 28 -28.45 1.27 1.06
CA LEU A 28 -28.34 0.91 -0.35
C LEU A 28 -27.26 -0.14 -0.62
N ILE A 29 -26.19 -0.16 0.18
CA ILE A 29 -25.03 -1.03 -0.05
C ILE A 29 -24.48 -1.67 1.22
N HIS A 30 -24.02 -2.91 1.10
CA HIS A 30 -23.24 -3.62 2.10
C HIS A 30 -21.81 -3.77 1.58
N ILE A 31 -20.82 -3.24 2.32
CA ILE A 31 -19.41 -3.29 1.94
C ILE A 31 -18.70 -4.32 2.82
N THR A 32 -18.13 -5.33 2.16
CA THR A 32 -17.24 -6.31 2.77
C THR A 32 -15.82 -6.10 2.25
N ILE A 33 -14.83 -6.09 3.13
CA ILE A 33 -13.42 -6.03 2.76
C ILE A 33 -12.74 -7.35 3.10
N TRP A 34 -12.05 -7.97 2.14
CA TRP A 34 -11.17 -9.12 2.38
C TRP A 34 -9.72 -8.71 2.19
N ASP A 35 -8.86 -9.02 3.15
CA ASP A 35 -7.41 -8.83 3.02
C ASP A 35 -6.66 -10.05 3.55
N LYS A 36 -5.65 -10.51 2.77
CA LYS A 36 -4.79 -11.62 3.15
C LYS A 36 -3.87 -11.32 4.34
N ALA A 37 -3.59 -10.05 4.61
CA ALA A 37 -2.75 -9.63 5.71
C ALA A 37 -3.50 -9.68 7.05
N ARG A 38 -2.73 -9.65 8.15
CA ARG A 38 -3.26 -9.63 9.53
C ARG A 38 -3.91 -8.29 9.93
N GLY A 39 -3.79 -7.26 9.10
CA GLY A 39 -4.26 -5.92 9.39
C GLY A 39 -4.10 -4.97 8.20
N PRO A 40 -4.63 -3.74 8.30
CA PRO A 40 -4.71 -2.82 7.17
C PRO A 40 -3.40 -2.08 6.92
N GLY A 41 -3.29 -1.52 5.73
CA GLY A 41 -2.20 -0.62 5.34
C GLY A 41 -1.56 -0.97 4.01
N GLY A 42 -1.45 -2.26 3.68
CA GLY A 42 -0.72 -2.72 2.50
C GLY A 42 0.71 -2.15 2.48
N ARG A 43 1.06 -1.42 1.42
CA ARG A 43 2.36 -0.73 1.28
C ARG A 43 2.52 0.52 2.17
N MET A 44 1.50 0.89 2.93
CA MET A 44 1.55 1.90 4.00
C MET A 44 1.48 1.23 5.37
N THR A 45 2.10 0.06 5.55
CA THR A 45 2.12 -0.62 6.85
C THR A 45 3.18 -0.02 7.79
N THR A 46 2.80 0.09 9.06
CA THR A 46 3.71 0.45 10.16
C THR A 46 3.98 -0.77 11.01
N SER A 47 5.24 -1.16 11.11
CA SER A 47 5.68 -2.22 12.02
C SER A 47 5.94 -1.68 13.42
N ARG A 48 5.66 -2.47 14.44
CA ARG A 48 5.91 -2.16 15.86
C ARG A 48 6.90 -3.14 16.44
N SER A 49 7.75 -2.72 17.37
CA SER A 49 8.60 -3.64 18.11
C SER A 49 7.76 -4.44 19.12
N ASN A 50 8.14 -5.70 19.33
CA ASN A 50 7.63 -6.55 20.40
C ASN A 50 8.42 -6.38 21.71
N VAL A 51 9.65 -5.85 21.65
CA VAL A 51 10.57 -5.76 22.80
C VAL A 51 10.92 -4.34 23.21
N VAL A 52 10.77 -3.35 22.32
CA VAL A 52 10.96 -1.93 22.61
C VAL A 52 9.59 -1.22 22.62
N PRO A 53 9.05 -0.88 23.81
CA PRO A 53 7.73 -0.27 23.92
C PRO A 53 7.60 1.03 23.10
N ASN A 54 6.44 1.24 22.50
CA ASN A 54 6.11 2.42 21.68
C ASN A 54 7.02 2.65 20.45
N CYS A 55 7.96 1.75 20.15
CA CYS A 55 8.84 1.86 19.00
C CYS A 55 8.16 1.31 17.75
N LYS A 56 8.09 2.14 16.71
CA LYS A 56 7.43 1.82 15.44
C LYS A 56 8.30 2.27 14.26
N VAL A 57 8.16 1.60 13.12
CA VAL A 57 8.89 1.90 11.89
C VAL A 57 7.96 1.72 10.68
N ASP A 58 7.92 2.70 9.79
CA ASP A 58 7.26 2.53 8.50
C ASP A 58 8.19 1.79 7.54
N LEU A 59 7.79 0.60 7.08
CA LEU A 59 8.61 -0.22 6.17
C LEU A 59 8.30 0.01 4.70
N GLY A 60 7.16 0.65 4.39
CA GLY A 60 6.75 0.98 3.03
C GLY A 60 6.86 2.49 2.79
N LEU A 61 5.72 3.16 2.63
CA LEU A 61 5.65 4.61 2.44
C LEU A 61 6.39 5.36 3.57
N GLN A 62 7.35 6.20 3.19
CA GLN A 62 8.16 6.97 4.14
C GLN A 62 7.56 8.34 4.44
N TYR A 63 7.12 9.04 3.39
CA TYR A 63 6.51 10.36 3.46
C TYR A 63 5.63 10.61 2.24
N ILE A 64 4.71 11.57 2.36
CA ILE A 64 3.82 11.98 1.30
C ILE A 64 4.39 13.24 0.64
N THR A 65 4.38 13.27 -0.68
CA THR A 65 4.77 14.43 -1.46
C THR A 65 3.60 14.86 -2.32
N THR A 66 3.24 16.13 -2.24
CA THR A 66 2.13 16.68 -3.02
C THR A 66 2.47 18.07 -3.56
N THR A 67 1.77 18.50 -4.60
CA THR A 67 1.87 19.88 -5.12
C THR A 67 0.80 20.75 -4.47
N PRO A 68 1.02 22.08 -4.34
CA PRO A 68 -0.01 22.99 -3.83
C PRO A 68 -1.35 22.87 -4.58
N ASP A 69 -1.31 22.76 -5.91
CA ASP A 69 -2.51 22.58 -6.72
C ASP A 69 -3.25 21.28 -6.40
N PHE A 70 -2.53 20.17 -6.24
CA PHE A 70 -3.16 18.89 -5.90
C PHE A 70 -3.77 18.94 -4.50
N LEU A 71 -3.03 19.49 -3.53
CA LEU A 71 -3.49 19.69 -2.16
C LEU A 71 -4.77 20.52 -2.11
N SER A 72 -4.82 21.66 -2.82
CA SER A 72 -6.00 22.54 -2.86
C SER A 72 -7.24 21.88 -3.50
N ASN A 73 -7.04 21.04 -4.53
CA ASN A 73 -8.12 20.30 -5.19
C ASN A 73 -8.59 19.05 -4.42
N HIS A 74 -7.87 18.65 -3.37
CA HIS A 74 -8.16 17.46 -2.58
C HIS A 74 -8.20 17.76 -1.08
N THR A 75 -8.66 18.95 -0.71
CA THR A 75 -8.83 19.39 0.68
C THR A 75 -9.81 18.49 1.45
N ASP A 76 -10.80 17.91 0.75
CA ASP A 76 -11.72 16.91 1.29
C ASP A 76 -11.00 15.67 1.87
N ILE A 77 -9.81 15.36 1.37
CA ILE A 77 -8.99 14.24 1.85
C ILE A 77 -7.88 14.73 2.78
N TYR A 78 -7.18 15.82 2.42
CA TYR A 78 -6.02 16.27 3.17
C TYR A 78 -6.38 16.99 4.49
N GLN A 79 -7.41 17.82 4.49
CA GLN A 79 -7.75 18.63 5.66
C GLN A 79 -8.11 17.77 6.88
N PRO A 80 -8.96 16.73 6.76
CA PRO A 80 -9.25 15.86 7.91
C PRO A 80 -8.01 15.16 8.47
N LEU A 81 -7.03 14.82 7.63
CA LEU A 81 -5.79 14.20 8.08
C LEU A 81 -4.88 15.19 8.83
N LEU A 82 -4.87 16.45 8.44
CA LEU A 82 -4.14 17.52 9.12
C LEU A 82 -4.80 17.86 10.47
N ASP A 83 -6.12 18.01 10.48
CA ASP A 83 -6.89 18.33 11.69
C ASP A 83 -6.73 17.25 12.77
N GLU A 84 -6.76 15.99 12.37
CA GLU A 84 -6.60 14.82 13.26
C GLU A 84 -5.12 14.50 13.56
N LYS A 85 -4.18 15.33 13.08
CA LYS A 85 -2.71 15.15 13.25
C LYS A 85 -2.22 13.77 12.78
N LEU A 86 -2.87 13.23 11.74
CA LEU A 86 -2.44 12.05 11.01
C LEU A 86 -1.39 12.40 9.96
N LEU A 87 -1.42 13.66 9.49
CA LEU A 87 -0.37 14.30 8.71
C LEU A 87 0.18 15.51 9.44
N GLU A 88 1.50 15.68 9.38
CA GLU A 88 2.22 16.87 9.81
C GLU A 88 3.21 17.29 8.72
N PRO A 89 3.54 18.59 8.59
CA PRO A 89 4.64 19.02 7.73
C PRO A 89 5.93 18.26 8.07
N PHE A 90 6.66 17.87 7.03
CA PHE A 90 7.93 17.18 7.17
C PHE A 90 9.02 18.18 7.60
N THR A 91 9.67 17.94 8.74
CA THR A 91 10.73 18.84 9.25
C THR A 91 12.15 18.24 9.26
N ALA A 92 12.29 16.93 9.08
CA ALA A 92 13.60 16.28 9.07
C ALA A 92 14.45 16.66 7.84
N ASN A 93 15.78 16.61 7.98
CA ASN A 93 16.68 16.87 6.86
C ASN A 93 16.80 15.65 5.94
N ILE A 94 16.66 15.85 4.62
CA ILE A 94 16.77 14.79 3.61
C ILE A 94 18.01 14.99 2.77
N ILE A 95 19.05 14.18 3.01
CA ILE A 95 20.29 14.20 2.23
C ILE A 95 20.11 13.39 0.94
N GLY A 96 20.51 13.95 -0.20
CA GLY A 96 20.46 13.26 -1.50
C GLY A 96 19.07 13.22 -2.14
N TYR A 97 18.13 14.03 -1.65
CA TYR A 97 16.81 14.16 -2.27
C TYR A 97 16.92 14.75 -3.69
N LYS A 98 16.35 14.04 -4.67
CA LYS A 98 16.28 14.47 -6.07
C LYS A 98 14.81 14.54 -6.49
N SER A 99 14.18 15.71 -6.34
CA SER A 99 12.83 15.91 -6.85
C SER A 99 12.82 16.08 -8.37
N ARG A 100 11.91 15.39 -9.05
CA ARG A 100 11.58 15.68 -10.45
C ARG A 100 10.58 16.83 -10.58
N LYS A 101 9.84 17.14 -9.52
CA LYS A 101 8.82 18.20 -9.50
C LYS A 101 9.31 19.42 -8.72
N LYS A 102 9.18 20.61 -9.30
CA LYS A 102 9.43 21.87 -8.60
C LYS A 102 8.25 22.17 -7.67
N ASN A 103 8.51 22.88 -6.57
CA ASN A 103 7.49 23.39 -5.64
C ASN A 103 6.56 22.30 -5.08
N VAL A 104 7.14 21.33 -4.37
CA VAL A 104 6.40 20.27 -3.68
C VAL A 104 6.47 20.48 -2.17
N THR A 105 5.43 20.02 -1.48
CA THR A 105 5.39 19.96 -0.01
C THR A 105 5.46 18.51 0.43
N HIS A 106 6.18 18.27 1.52
CA HIS A 106 6.31 16.96 2.14
C HIS A 106 5.53 16.89 3.45
N TYR A 107 4.82 15.79 3.65
CA TYR A 107 4.12 15.47 4.88
C TYR A 107 4.59 14.12 5.42
N VAL A 108 4.54 13.98 6.74
CA VAL A 108 4.87 12.75 7.45
C VAL A 108 3.68 12.29 8.27
N THR A 109 3.70 11.01 8.66
CA THR A 109 2.63 10.38 9.45
C THR A 109 3.13 10.14 10.87
N PRO A 110 2.84 11.00 11.84
CA PRO A 110 3.47 10.93 13.16
C PRO A 110 3.11 9.64 13.92
N GLN A 111 1.89 9.14 13.70
CA GLN A 111 1.36 7.91 14.27
C GLN A 111 1.72 6.65 13.45
N GLY A 112 2.52 6.81 12.39
CA GLY A 112 2.88 5.78 11.41
C GLY A 112 1.95 5.78 10.19
N SER A 113 2.47 5.41 9.03
CA SER A 113 1.78 5.46 7.73
C SER A 113 0.45 4.70 7.69
N SER A 114 0.33 3.60 8.45
CA SER A 114 -0.90 2.80 8.52
C SER A 114 -2.06 3.53 9.22
N SER A 115 -1.77 4.62 9.95
CA SER A 115 -2.79 5.40 10.66
C SER A 115 -3.77 6.08 9.70
N ILE A 116 -3.31 6.55 8.53
CA ILE A 116 -4.18 7.13 7.50
C ILE A 116 -5.17 6.09 6.97
N VAL A 117 -4.68 4.88 6.69
CA VAL A 117 -5.54 3.80 6.16
C VAL A 117 -6.60 3.41 7.20
N LYS A 118 -6.19 3.26 8.47
CA LYS A 118 -7.11 2.97 9.57
C LYS A 118 -8.15 4.08 9.77
N TYR A 119 -7.74 5.34 9.65
CA TYR A 119 -8.65 6.48 9.75
C TYR A 119 -9.78 6.39 8.73
N PHE A 120 -9.44 6.24 7.44
CA PHE A 120 -10.47 6.17 6.41
C PHE A 120 -11.32 4.91 6.53
N LEU A 121 -10.75 3.74 6.85
CA LEU A 121 -11.55 2.53 7.11
C LEU A 121 -12.55 2.74 8.25
N ASN A 122 -12.13 3.35 9.35
CA ASN A 122 -13.01 3.66 10.49
C ASN A 122 -14.10 4.67 10.13
N LYS A 123 -13.79 5.68 9.31
CA LYS A 123 -14.76 6.68 8.83
C LYS A 123 -15.67 6.16 7.71
N SER A 124 -15.39 4.99 7.17
CA SER A 124 -16.17 4.40 6.07
C SER A 124 -17.41 3.64 6.53
N ASN A 125 -17.59 3.35 7.82
CA ASN A 125 -18.67 2.48 8.31
C ASN A 125 -18.78 1.17 7.48
N ILE A 126 -17.66 0.44 7.38
CA ILE A 126 -17.61 -0.85 6.68
C ILE A 126 -18.42 -1.87 7.47
N ASP A 127 -19.27 -2.64 6.80
CA ASP A 127 -20.13 -3.63 7.44
C ASP A 127 -19.34 -4.85 7.93
N GLU A 128 -18.35 -5.31 7.13
CA GLU A 128 -17.50 -6.44 7.49
C GLU A 128 -16.07 -6.26 6.95
N ILE A 129 -15.07 -6.45 7.81
CA ILE A 129 -13.65 -6.52 7.40
C ILE A 129 -13.07 -7.85 7.86
N CYS A 130 -12.58 -8.64 6.90
CA CYS A 130 -11.99 -9.95 7.12
C CYS A 130 -10.49 -9.91 6.79
N TYR A 131 -9.67 -9.85 7.83
CA TYR A 131 -8.21 -10.06 7.73
C TYR A 131 -7.89 -11.56 7.67
N ASN A 132 -6.67 -11.90 7.23
CA ASN A 132 -6.26 -13.28 6.97
C ASN A 132 -7.24 -14.02 6.03
N THR A 133 -7.79 -13.30 5.06
CA THR A 133 -8.74 -13.85 4.07
C THR A 133 -8.18 -13.60 2.69
N PHE A 134 -7.51 -14.61 2.13
CA PHE A 134 -6.92 -14.52 0.79
C PHE A 134 -7.99 -14.89 -0.25
N LEU A 135 -8.36 -13.97 -1.14
CA LEU A 135 -9.26 -14.31 -2.26
C LEU A 135 -8.53 -15.27 -3.23
N GLU A 136 -9.02 -16.50 -3.32
CA GLU A 136 -8.39 -17.58 -4.09
C GLU A 136 -9.02 -17.73 -5.48
N THR A 137 -10.36 -17.76 -5.55
CA THR A 137 -11.09 -17.91 -6.82
C THR A 137 -12.34 -17.04 -6.88
N MET A 138 -12.77 -16.75 -8.10
CA MET A 138 -14.05 -16.13 -8.42
C MET A 138 -14.76 -16.91 -9.53
N ALA A 139 -16.08 -17.01 -9.45
CA ALA A 139 -16.91 -17.61 -10.48
C ALA A 139 -18.18 -16.79 -10.67
N LYS A 140 -18.68 -16.70 -11.91
CA LYS A 140 -20.04 -16.16 -12.12
C LYS A 140 -21.01 -17.20 -11.60
N THR A 141 -22.02 -16.76 -10.83
CA THR A 141 -23.11 -17.65 -10.45
C THR A 141 -24.00 -17.97 -11.65
N ASP A 142 -24.81 -19.02 -11.57
CA ASP A 142 -25.88 -19.29 -12.56
C ASP A 142 -26.85 -18.09 -12.69
N SER A 143 -26.98 -17.28 -11.63
CA SER A 143 -27.61 -15.96 -11.70
C SER A 143 -26.67 -14.97 -12.43
N THR A 144 -27.16 -14.36 -13.51
CA THR A 144 -26.32 -13.64 -14.49
C THR A 144 -25.62 -12.37 -13.97
N ASN A 145 -25.91 -11.94 -12.73
CA ASN A 145 -25.50 -10.64 -12.19
C ASN A 145 -24.74 -10.71 -10.85
N GLN A 146 -24.23 -11.88 -10.44
CA GLN A 146 -23.44 -12.02 -9.20
C GLN A 146 -22.16 -12.83 -9.39
N ILE A 147 -21.18 -12.57 -8.53
CA ILE A 147 -19.92 -13.30 -8.42
C ILE A 147 -19.92 -14.11 -7.12
N GLU A 148 -19.72 -15.41 -7.21
CA GLU A 148 -19.28 -16.23 -6.07
C GLU A 148 -17.77 -16.07 -5.92
N VAL A 149 -17.33 -15.86 -4.69
CA VAL A 149 -15.90 -15.80 -4.33
C VAL A 149 -15.58 -16.85 -3.29
N THR A 150 -14.38 -17.43 -3.38
CA THR A 150 -13.86 -18.37 -2.39
C THR A 150 -12.49 -17.92 -1.92
N SER A 151 -12.29 -17.90 -0.60
CA SER A 151 -11.00 -17.64 0.01
C SER A 151 -10.16 -18.92 0.12
N LYS A 152 -8.85 -18.77 0.23
CA LYS A 152 -7.93 -19.90 0.43
C LYS A 152 -8.22 -20.66 1.72
N GLU A 153 -8.76 -19.97 2.71
CA GLU A 153 -9.18 -20.50 4.02
C GLU A 153 -10.57 -21.17 3.96
N GLY A 154 -11.21 -21.21 2.79
CA GLY A 154 -12.51 -21.86 2.58
C GLY A 154 -13.72 -20.96 2.82
N LYS A 155 -13.54 -19.66 3.15
CA LYS A 155 -14.66 -18.73 3.29
C LYS A 155 -15.27 -18.45 1.92
N LYS A 156 -16.60 -18.49 1.83
CA LYS A 156 -17.35 -18.19 0.60
C LYS A 156 -18.21 -16.94 0.75
N GLY A 157 -18.49 -16.28 -0.37
CA GLY A 157 -19.41 -15.15 -0.42
C GLY A 157 -19.98 -14.94 -1.82
N ILE A 158 -21.12 -14.26 -1.92
CA ILE A 158 -21.74 -13.88 -3.18
C ILE A 158 -21.94 -12.37 -3.18
N PHE A 159 -21.46 -11.71 -4.24
CA PHE A 159 -21.41 -10.26 -4.36
C PHE A 159 -21.94 -9.78 -5.71
N ASP A 160 -22.61 -8.62 -5.70
CA ASP A 160 -23.09 -7.96 -6.92
C ASP A 160 -21.96 -7.19 -7.63
N ILE A 161 -21.00 -6.70 -6.85
CA ILE A 161 -19.85 -5.90 -7.31
C ILE A 161 -18.57 -6.39 -6.62
N VAL A 162 -17.49 -6.54 -7.40
CA VAL A 162 -16.16 -6.86 -6.87
C VAL A 162 -15.14 -5.79 -7.29
N VAL A 163 -14.43 -5.25 -6.31
CA VAL A 163 -13.37 -4.26 -6.48
C VAL A 163 -12.05 -4.88 -6.06
N LEU A 164 -11.11 -4.99 -6.99
CA LEU A 164 -9.79 -5.56 -6.74
C LEU A 164 -8.77 -4.43 -6.58
N SER A 165 -8.13 -4.33 -5.42
CA SER A 165 -7.13 -3.29 -5.15
C SER A 165 -5.71 -3.84 -4.97
N MET A 166 -5.51 -5.14 -5.18
CA MET A 166 -4.19 -5.75 -5.07
C MET A 166 -3.35 -5.47 -6.32
N PRO A 167 -2.01 -5.61 -6.25
CA PRO A 167 -1.14 -5.37 -7.40
C PRO A 167 -1.56 -6.16 -8.65
N ALA A 168 -1.41 -5.56 -9.84
CA ALA A 168 -1.89 -6.12 -11.10
C ALA A 168 -1.46 -7.60 -11.34
N PRO A 169 -0.21 -8.02 -11.07
CA PRO A 169 0.16 -9.44 -11.17
C PRO A 169 -0.66 -10.37 -10.28
N GLN A 170 -1.07 -9.94 -9.07
CA GLN A 170 -1.93 -10.75 -8.18
C GLN A 170 -3.36 -10.85 -8.71
N VAL A 171 -3.83 -9.86 -9.46
CA VAL A 171 -5.11 -9.93 -10.18
C VAL A 171 -5.02 -10.94 -11.32
N THR A 172 -3.93 -10.93 -12.09
CA THR A 172 -3.69 -11.92 -13.14
C THR A 172 -3.67 -13.34 -12.56
N ASP A 173 -2.95 -13.55 -11.46
CA ASP A 173 -2.91 -14.86 -10.77
C ASP A 173 -4.29 -15.31 -10.26
N LEU A 174 -5.13 -14.37 -9.80
CA LEU A 174 -6.51 -14.68 -9.40
C LEU A 174 -7.34 -15.13 -10.60
N PHE A 175 -7.30 -14.40 -11.72
CA PHE A 175 -8.06 -14.76 -12.91
C PHE A 175 -7.62 -16.09 -13.51
N ASN A 176 -6.30 -16.38 -13.48
CA ASN A 176 -5.76 -17.66 -13.94
C ASN A 176 -6.29 -18.87 -13.15
N ARG A 177 -6.62 -18.68 -11.88
CA ARG A 177 -7.18 -19.73 -10.99
C ARG A 177 -8.70 -19.74 -10.93
N SER A 178 -9.36 -18.78 -11.58
CA SER A 178 -10.80 -18.57 -11.51
C SER A 178 -11.50 -19.10 -12.75
N GLU A 179 -12.79 -19.44 -12.65
CA GLU A 179 -13.65 -19.75 -13.80
C GLU A 179 -14.02 -18.50 -14.63
N MET A 180 -13.23 -17.44 -14.47
CA MET A 180 -13.27 -16.20 -15.26
C MET A 180 -12.16 -16.18 -16.32
N MET A 181 -11.51 -17.32 -16.59
CA MET A 181 -10.44 -17.48 -17.60
C MET A 181 -10.79 -16.92 -18.98
N HIS A 182 -12.05 -17.01 -19.41
CA HIS A 182 -12.48 -16.44 -20.69
C HIS A 182 -12.30 -14.91 -20.74
N ILE A 183 -12.38 -14.21 -19.61
CA ILE A 183 -12.11 -12.76 -19.49
C ILE A 183 -10.60 -12.49 -19.42
N ALA A 184 -9.80 -13.43 -18.89
CA ALA A 184 -8.35 -13.34 -18.98
C ALA A 184 -7.87 -13.44 -20.45
N LEU A 185 -8.56 -14.24 -21.25
CA LEU A 185 -8.25 -14.50 -22.66
C LEU A 185 -8.73 -13.41 -23.64
N THR A 186 -9.60 -12.47 -23.23
CA THR A 186 -10.15 -11.41 -24.12
C THR A 186 -9.23 -10.19 -24.30
N GLY A 187 -7.95 -10.29 -23.93
CA GLY A 187 -6.97 -9.20 -24.04
C GLY A 187 -7.04 -8.17 -22.91
N ALA A 188 -8.14 -8.10 -22.14
CA ALA A 188 -8.23 -7.25 -20.95
C ALA A 188 -7.19 -7.63 -19.89
N ALA A 189 -6.98 -8.93 -19.60
CA ALA A 189 -5.90 -9.32 -18.68
C ALA A 189 -4.50 -9.21 -19.30
N GLN A 190 -4.36 -9.19 -20.64
CA GLN A 190 -3.07 -8.96 -21.27
C GLN A 190 -2.55 -7.55 -20.93
N VAL A 191 -3.42 -6.54 -20.86
CA VAL A 191 -3.01 -5.18 -20.46
C VAL A 191 -2.60 -5.09 -18.98
N LEU A 192 -2.98 -6.07 -18.14
CA LEU A 192 -2.45 -6.17 -16.78
C LEU A 192 -1.01 -6.68 -16.73
N LEU A 193 -0.59 -7.47 -17.73
CA LEU A 193 0.78 -7.99 -17.83
C LEU A 193 1.78 -6.89 -18.19
N ASP A 194 1.33 -5.82 -18.84
CA ASP A 194 2.17 -4.66 -19.18
C ASP A 194 2.46 -3.76 -17.97
N VAL A 195 1.85 -4.02 -16.81
CA VAL A 195 2.08 -3.24 -15.60
C VAL A 195 3.32 -3.76 -14.86
N GLU A 196 4.37 -2.93 -14.82
CA GLU A 196 5.61 -3.30 -14.15
C GLU A 196 5.73 -2.71 -12.75
N TYR A 197 6.31 -3.49 -11.85
CA TYR A 197 6.65 -3.06 -10.50
C TYR A 197 8.13 -3.26 -10.22
N SER A 198 8.71 -2.30 -9.52
CA SER A 198 9.98 -2.50 -8.84
C SER A 198 9.80 -3.40 -7.62
N SER A 199 10.89 -4.09 -7.24
CA SER A 199 10.95 -4.93 -6.05
C SER A 199 12.08 -4.51 -5.14
N ARG A 200 11.87 -4.58 -3.82
CA ARG A 200 12.85 -4.19 -2.80
C ARG A 200 12.66 -4.94 -1.49
N TYR A 201 13.73 -5.01 -0.70
CA TYR A 201 13.63 -5.31 0.72
C TYR A 201 13.58 -4.00 1.54
N ALA A 202 12.78 -4.02 2.60
CA ALA A 202 12.76 -3.00 3.63
C ALA A 202 13.16 -3.62 4.96
N PHE A 203 14.25 -3.14 5.55
CA PHE A 203 14.82 -3.67 6.77
C PHE A 203 14.63 -2.65 7.91
N GLY A 204 13.82 -3.04 8.88
CA GLY A 204 13.54 -2.27 10.10
C GLY A 204 14.43 -2.72 11.24
N MET A 205 15.00 -1.78 11.96
CA MET A 205 15.77 -2.01 13.18
C MET A 205 15.17 -1.20 14.33
N PHE A 206 15.01 -1.83 15.49
CA PHE A 206 14.50 -1.21 16.71
C PHE A 206 15.58 -1.23 17.77
N PHE A 207 15.83 -0.09 18.41
CA PHE A 207 16.91 0.06 19.38
C PHE A 207 16.33 0.40 20.76
N ASP A 208 16.83 -0.28 21.78
CA ASP A 208 16.53 -0.04 23.20
C ASP A 208 17.47 0.99 23.84
N LYS A 209 18.51 1.40 23.10
CA LYS A 209 19.50 2.40 23.50
C LYS A 209 19.46 3.61 22.56
N GLN A 210 19.65 4.79 23.14
CA GLN A 210 19.90 6.00 22.38
C GLN A 210 21.34 5.97 21.83
N PHE A 211 21.54 6.52 20.64
CA PHE A 211 22.85 6.70 20.03
C PHE A 211 22.83 7.89 19.08
N GLU A 212 24.01 8.43 18.80
CA GLU A 212 24.15 9.54 17.87
C GLU A 212 23.82 9.09 16.45
N ARG A 213 22.88 9.81 15.83
CA ARG A 213 22.52 9.63 14.43
C ARG A 213 23.34 10.57 13.55
N PRO A 214 23.99 10.08 12.50
CA PRO A 214 24.79 10.93 11.60
C PRO A 214 23.94 11.79 10.64
N PHE A 215 22.66 11.46 10.49
CA PHE A 215 21.68 12.16 9.65
C PHE A 215 20.27 11.75 10.10
N ASP A 216 19.25 12.50 9.68
CA ASP A 216 17.87 12.06 9.86
C ASP A 216 17.49 11.06 8.77
N ILE A 217 17.68 11.46 7.50
CA ILE A 217 17.34 10.68 6.32
C ILE A 217 18.39 10.87 5.23
N LYS A 218 18.77 9.78 4.55
CA LYS A 218 19.75 9.83 3.47
C LYS A 218 19.42 8.86 2.33
N TYR A 219 19.46 9.37 1.12
CA TYR A 219 19.54 8.58 -0.10
C TYR A 219 21.00 8.26 -0.43
N PHE A 220 21.25 7.00 -0.77
CA PHE A 220 22.56 6.49 -1.19
C PHE A 220 22.45 6.17 -2.68
N ASP A 221 22.93 7.07 -3.53
CA ASP A 221 22.88 6.90 -4.99
C ASP A 221 24.02 5.98 -5.49
N ASP A 222 25.18 6.02 -4.82
CA ASP A 222 26.39 5.30 -5.22
C ASP A 222 26.59 3.96 -4.48
N ASN A 223 25.58 3.49 -3.73
CA ASN A 223 25.65 2.22 -2.99
C ASN A 223 24.87 1.13 -3.73
N GLU A 224 25.51 -0.02 -3.94
CA GLU A 224 24.94 -1.12 -4.72
C GLU A 224 23.78 -1.84 -4.01
N ILE A 225 23.74 -1.82 -2.67
CA ILE A 225 22.81 -2.59 -1.86
C ILE A 225 21.76 -1.70 -1.19
N ILE A 226 22.17 -0.59 -0.58
CA ILE A 226 21.33 0.31 0.18
C ILE A 226 20.92 1.51 -0.67
N ARG A 227 19.62 1.76 -0.80
CA ARG A 227 19.10 2.93 -1.50
C ARG A 227 18.82 4.10 -0.55
N TYR A 228 18.31 3.79 0.63
CA TYR A 228 17.73 4.78 1.54
C TYR A 228 17.82 4.30 2.98
N ILE A 229 18.16 5.22 3.90
CA ILE A 229 18.10 5.00 5.35
C ILE A 229 17.36 6.17 5.99
N SER A 230 16.48 5.87 6.94
CA SER A 230 15.70 6.85 7.71
C SER A 230 15.67 6.48 9.17
N PHE A 231 16.01 7.43 10.04
CA PHE A 231 15.67 7.40 11.46
C PHE A 231 14.18 7.74 11.60
N ASP A 232 13.36 6.71 11.75
CA ASP A 232 11.91 6.80 11.56
C ASP A 232 11.22 7.60 12.68
N ASN A 233 11.71 7.52 13.92
CA ASN A 233 11.25 8.38 15.02
C ASN A 233 11.44 9.87 14.70
N VAL A 234 12.59 10.24 14.13
CA VAL A 234 12.87 11.64 13.73
C VAL A 234 12.06 12.05 12.50
N LYS A 235 12.01 11.19 11.48
CA LYS A 235 11.16 11.37 10.28
C LYS A 235 9.70 11.64 10.68
N ARG A 236 9.18 10.95 11.70
CA ARG A 236 7.80 11.12 12.18
C ARG A 236 7.61 12.33 13.11
N ASN A 237 8.59 13.23 13.22
CA ASN A 237 8.58 14.36 14.16
C ASN A 237 8.43 13.91 15.63
N ARG A 238 9.02 12.77 15.99
CA ARG A 238 8.99 12.21 17.36
C ARG A 238 10.43 11.87 17.82
N PRO A 239 11.34 12.86 17.89
CA PRO A 239 12.74 12.62 18.22
C PRO A 239 12.95 12.01 19.61
N ASP A 240 12.00 12.22 20.53
CA ASP A 240 12.04 11.69 21.90
C ASP A 240 11.47 10.26 22.02
N GLU A 241 10.83 9.72 20.96
CA GLU A 241 10.45 8.31 20.92
C GLU A 241 11.70 7.40 20.74
N PRO A 242 11.64 6.12 21.13
CA PRO A 242 12.74 5.18 20.91
C PRO A 242 13.20 5.13 19.45
N ILE A 243 14.51 4.94 19.24
CA ILE A 243 15.09 4.95 17.90
C ILE A 243 14.63 3.71 17.13
N SER A 244 14.11 3.96 15.94
CA SER A 244 13.90 2.96 14.91
C SER A 244 14.48 3.45 13.59
N VAL A 245 15.04 2.52 12.82
CA VAL A 245 15.65 2.82 11.53
C VAL A 245 14.97 1.98 10.44
N CYS A 246 14.53 2.63 9.38
CA CYS A 246 14.10 1.98 8.15
C CYS A 246 15.22 2.05 7.12
N VAL A 247 15.54 0.91 6.51
CA VAL A 247 16.49 0.79 5.41
C VAL A 247 15.76 0.21 4.20
N HIS A 248 15.82 0.87 3.05
CA HIS A 248 15.36 0.28 1.78
C HIS A 248 16.56 -0.09 0.92
N THR A 249 16.52 -1.30 0.36
CA THR A 249 17.55 -1.75 -0.58
C THR A 249 17.36 -1.14 -1.96
N THR A 250 18.39 -1.27 -2.80
CA THR A 250 18.26 -1.07 -4.25
C THR A 250 17.35 -2.13 -4.85
N THR A 251 16.86 -1.87 -6.07
CA THR A 251 16.09 -2.87 -6.83
C THR A 251 17.01 -3.98 -7.35
N GLN A 252 18.26 -3.61 -7.69
CA GLN A 252 19.31 -4.52 -8.15
C GLN A 252 19.61 -5.58 -7.09
N TYR A 253 19.75 -5.18 -5.82
CA TYR A 253 19.99 -6.12 -4.73
C TYR A 253 18.83 -7.09 -4.51
N TYR A 254 17.57 -6.65 -4.65
CA TYR A 254 16.47 -7.60 -4.60
C TYR A 254 16.55 -8.59 -5.78
N ASN A 255 16.83 -8.08 -6.98
CA ASN A 255 16.85 -8.87 -8.19
C ASN A 255 17.97 -9.93 -8.22
N SER A 256 19.07 -9.74 -7.49
CA SER A 256 20.12 -10.77 -7.35
C SER A 256 19.66 -12.03 -6.61
N PHE A 257 18.49 -11.99 -5.95
CA PHE A 257 17.92 -13.14 -5.25
C PHE A 257 16.68 -13.75 -5.95
N LEU A 258 16.24 -13.22 -7.10
CA LEU A 258 14.99 -13.64 -7.76
C LEU A 258 14.95 -15.15 -8.07
N ASP A 259 16.06 -15.70 -8.55
CA ASP A 259 16.19 -17.12 -8.90
C ASP A 259 16.80 -17.95 -7.77
N SER A 260 17.02 -17.34 -6.59
CA SER A 260 17.61 -18.01 -5.45
C SER A 260 16.55 -18.47 -4.47
N GLU A 261 16.74 -19.66 -3.89
CA GLU A 261 15.99 -20.09 -2.70
C GLU A 261 16.57 -19.50 -1.40
N THR A 262 17.29 -18.37 -1.50
CA THR A 262 17.98 -17.76 -0.36
C THR A 262 17.01 -17.51 0.78
N PRO A 263 17.22 -18.15 1.95
CA PRO A 263 16.31 -17.98 3.07
C PRO A 263 16.28 -16.54 3.59
N ARG A 264 15.10 -16.08 4.00
CA ARG A 264 14.87 -14.71 4.52
C ARG A 264 15.85 -14.31 5.64
N ASN A 265 16.21 -15.24 6.52
CA ASN A 265 17.15 -15.00 7.62
C ASN A 265 18.59 -14.78 7.15
N VAL A 266 18.97 -15.28 5.96
CA VAL A 266 20.28 -15.01 5.37
C VAL A 266 20.35 -13.56 4.92
N ILE A 267 19.33 -13.08 4.19
CA ILE A 267 19.22 -11.69 3.72
C ILE A 267 19.20 -10.73 4.91
N GLU A 268 18.42 -11.06 5.95
CA GLU A 268 18.33 -10.25 7.18
C GLU A 268 19.69 -10.09 7.87
N ARG A 269 20.46 -11.19 7.99
CA ARG A 269 21.82 -11.15 8.54
C ARG A 269 22.79 -10.37 7.67
N GLU A 270 22.74 -10.54 6.36
CA GLU A 270 23.61 -9.83 5.42
C GLU A 270 23.38 -8.31 5.48
N LEU A 271 22.11 -7.87 5.52
CA LEU A 271 21.76 -6.47 5.70
C LEU A 271 22.22 -5.93 7.06
N LEU A 272 22.07 -6.71 8.14
CA LEU A 272 22.58 -6.32 9.45
C LEU A 272 24.09 -6.16 9.45
N ASP A 273 24.84 -7.12 8.89
CA ASP A 273 26.29 -7.08 8.80
C ASP A 273 26.78 -5.89 7.95
N LEU A 274 26.10 -5.59 6.84
CA LEU A 274 26.39 -4.43 6.01
C LEU A 274 26.18 -3.13 6.79
N ILE A 275 25.04 -2.97 7.48
CA ILE A 275 24.77 -1.76 8.28
C ILE A 275 25.80 -1.60 9.39
N ARG A 276 26.20 -2.68 10.07
CA ARG A 276 27.25 -2.63 11.10
C ARG A 276 28.61 -2.22 10.55
N LYS A 277 28.94 -2.61 9.32
CA LYS A 277 30.16 -2.15 8.63
C LYS A 277 30.07 -0.68 8.25
N MET A 278 28.91 -0.21 7.78
CA MET A 278 28.68 1.18 7.40
C MET A 278 28.65 2.12 8.62
N PHE A 279 28.13 1.65 9.76
CA PHE A 279 27.92 2.43 10.97
C PHE A 279 28.42 1.68 12.21
N PRO A 280 29.73 1.53 12.39
CA PRO A 280 30.31 0.71 13.47
C PRO A 280 30.04 1.24 14.88
N SER A 281 29.66 2.52 15.01
CA SER A 281 29.29 3.13 16.29
C SER A 281 27.85 2.85 16.73
N TRP A 282 27.00 2.31 15.84
CA TRP A 282 25.61 1.99 16.21
C TRP A 282 25.59 0.75 17.11
N PRO A 283 24.78 0.74 18.19
CA PRO A 283 24.58 -0.45 19.00
C PRO A 283 23.91 -1.56 18.17
N LEU A 284 23.91 -2.79 18.67
CA LEU A 284 23.09 -3.84 18.08
C LEU A 284 21.60 -3.50 18.28
N PRO A 285 20.75 -3.68 17.25
CA PRO A 285 19.31 -3.53 17.42
C PRO A 285 18.76 -4.62 18.34
N ALA A 286 17.80 -4.25 19.20
CA ALA A 286 17.10 -5.18 20.08
C ALA A 286 16.15 -6.10 19.31
N GLU A 287 15.61 -5.61 18.18
CA GLU A 287 14.78 -6.39 17.26
C GLU A 287 15.00 -5.90 15.83
N THR A 288 14.85 -6.83 14.88
CA THR A 288 14.92 -6.55 13.45
C THR A 288 13.68 -7.09 12.74
N LYS A 289 13.31 -6.46 11.62
CA LYS A 289 12.21 -6.89 10.76
C LYS A 289 12.54 -6.70 9.29
N LEU A 290 12.59 -7.79 8.54
CA LEU A 290 12.72 -7.76 7.08
C LEU A 290 11.36 -7.85 6.36
N GLN A 291 10.96 -6.82 5.63
CA GLN A 291 9.78 -6.83 4.77
C GLN A 291 10.18 -6.97 3.30
N THR A 292 9.57 -7.93 2.61
CA THR A 292 9.75 -8.15 1.18
C THR A 292 8.65 -7.43 0.40
N TRP A 293 9.02 -6.48 -0.44
CA TRP A 293 8.10 -5.78 -1.34
C TRP A 293 8.30 -6.27 -2.77
N LYS A 294 7.72 -7.44 -3.12
CA LYS A 294 7.73 -7.97 -4.50
C LYS A 294 7.05 -7.05 -5.51
N TYR A 295 6.07 -6.28 -5.06
CA TYR A 295 5.40 -5.26 -5.87
C TYR A 295 5.48 -3.95 -5.09
N SER A 296 6.64 -3.29 -5.13
CA SER A 296 6.96 -2.12 -4.30
C SER A 296 6.32 -0.85 -4.87
N GLN A 297 6.87 -0.34 -5.97
CA GLN A 297 6.37 0.85 -6.67
C GLN A 297 6.16 0.52 -8.14
N VAL A 298 5.09 1.05 -8.73
CA VAL A 298 4.82 0.91 -10.16
C VAL A 298 5.90 1.64 -10.94
N VAL A 299 6.55 0.93 -11.84
CA VAL A 299 7.54 1.46 -12.78
C VAL A 299 6.80 1.91 -14.04
N ASP A 300 6.05 0.99 -14.64
CA ASP A 300 5.19 1.25 -15.79
C ASP A 300 3.74 0.98 -15.43
N PRO A 301 2.88 2.02 -15.33
CA PRO A 301 1.47 1.86 -15.03
C PRO A 301 0.68 1.41 -16.26
N HIS A 302 -0.53 0.94 -16.02
CA HIS A 302 -1.49 0.58 -17.06
C HIS A 302 -1.65 1.72 -18.07
N ARG A 303 -1.59 1.40 -19.36
CA ARG A 303 -1.49 2.37 -20.47
C ARG A 303 -2.50 3.52 -20.42
N ASP A 304 -3.76 3.22 -20.06
CA ASP A 304 -4.86 4.19 -20.14
C ASP A 304 -4.91 5.14 -18.93
N LYS A 305 -4.30 4.75 -17.79
CA LYS A 305 -4.15 5.58 -16.58
C LYS A 305 -5.44 6.27 -16.09
N LEU A 306 -6.59 5.62 -16.27
CA LEU A 306 -7.93 6.18 -15.97
C LEU A 306 -8.31 6.21 -14.48
N GLY A 307 -7.42 5.76 -13.59
CA GLY A 307 -7.70 5.55 -12.17
C GLY A 307 -8.28 4.18 -11.82
N PHE A 308 -8.83 3.46 -12.80
CA PHE A 308 -9.36 2.11 -12.63
C PHE A 308 -9.27 1.34 -13.96
N MET A 309 -9.60 0.05 -13.90
CA MET A 309 -9.82 -0.80 -15.07
C MET A 309 -11.10 -1.62 -14.85
N GLN A 310 -12.05 -1.55 -15.76
CA GLN A 310 -13.28 -2.36 -15.69
C GLN A 310 -13.12 -3.66 -16.46
N PHE A 311 -13.23 -4.80 -15.77
CA PHE A 311 -13.14 -6.13 -16.35
C PHE A 311 -14.49 -6.66 -16.85
N SER A 312 -15.55 -6.36 -16.11
CA SER A 312 -16.90 -6.80 -16.43
C SER A 312 -17.88 -5.72 -16.03
N ALA A 313 -18.88 -5.47 -16.87
CA ALA A 313 -19.96 -4.52 -16.56
C ALA A 313 -21.08 -5.17 -15.74
N LYS A 314 -21.37 -6.46 -15.99
CA LYS A 314 -22.42 -7.23 -15.30
C LYS A 314 -22.00 -8.70 -15.12
N PRO A 315 -21.84 -9.17 -13.87
CA PRO A 315 -21.64 -8.37 -12.64
C PRO A 315 -20.47 -7.40 -12.77
N LEU A 316 -20.49 -6.28 -12.04
CA LEU A 316 -19.45 -5.26 -12.11
C LEU A 316 -18.18 -5.75 -11.41
N VAL A 317 -17.09 -5.86 -12.16
CA VAL A 317 -15.76 -6.18 -11.62
C VAL A 317 -14.77 -5.14 -12.10
N ILE A 318 -14.12 -4.44 -11.17
CA ILE A 318 -13.13 -3.41 -11.48
C ILE A 318 -11.84 -3.64 -10.70
N CYS A 319 -10.71 -3.20 -11.26
CA CYS A 319 -9.47 -3.04 -10.53
C CYS A 319 -9.17 -1.57 -10.29
N ILE A 320 -8.59 -1.28 -9.14
CA ILE A 320 -8.22 0.06 -8.67
C ILE A 320 -6.83 0.01 -8.05
N GLY A 321 -6.20 1.16 -7.87
CA GLY A 321 -4.89 1.26 -7.26
C GLY A 321 -3.92 2.13 -8.04
N ASP A 322 -2.70 2.19 -7.52
CA ASP A 322 -1.62 3.02 -8.04
C ASP A 322 -1.10 2.58 -9.41
N SER A 323 -1.43 1.36 -9.86
CA SER A 323 -1.14 0.88 -11.22
C SER A 323 -2.00 1.48 -12.31
N TYR A 324 -3.14 2.06 -11.96
CA TYR A 324 -4.08 2.60 -12.93
C TYR A 324 -3.96 4.12 -13.04
N VAL A 325 -2.88 4.71 -12.55
CA VAL A 325 -2.65 6.16 -12.52
C VAL A 325 -1.21 6.49 -12.92
N PRO A 326 -0.91 7.76 -13.26
CA PRO A 326 0.44 8.11 -13.70
C PRO A 326 1.54 7.99 -12.64
N GLN A 327 1.20 7.99 -11.34
CA GLN A 327 2.18 8.04 -10.25
C GLN A 327 1.84 7.07 -9.13
N SER A 328 2.82 6.24 -8.74
CA SER A 328 2.76 5.34 -7.59
C SER A 328 3.01 6.08 -6.28
N ASN A 329 2.06 6.91 -5.87
CA ASN A 329 2.12 7.70 -4.65
C ASN A 329 0.71 7.89 -4.03
N PHE A 330 0.65 8.58 -2.89
CA PHE A 330 -0.61 8.83 -2.18
C PHE A 330 -1.62 9.62 -3.03
N ASP A 331 -1.17 10.67 -3.74
CA ASP A 331 -2.00 11.46 -4.66
C ASP A 331 -2.60 10.59 -5.77
N GLY A 332 -1.82 9.67 -6.33
CA GLY A 332 -2.27 8.68 -7.30
C GLY A 332 -3.35 7.76 -6.74
N CYS A 333 -3.20 7.30 -5.50
CA CYS A 333 -4.22 6.51 -4.82
C CYS A 333 -5.52 7.29 -4.59
N ILE A 334 -5.45 8.59 -4.25
CA ILE A 334 -6.62 9.47 -4.16
C ILE A 334 -7.32 9.58 -5.51
N HIS A 335 -6.56 9.84 -6.57
CA HIS A 335 -7.10 9.94 -7.92
C HIS A 335 -7.80 8.64 -8.33
N SER A 336 -7.15 7.49 -8.13
CA SER A 336 -7.74 6.17 -8.41
C SER A 336 -9.06 5.95 -7.65
N ALA A 337 -9.09 6.28 -6.36
CA ALA A 337 -10.30 6.14 -5.54
C ALA A 337 -11.45 7.06 -6.01
N LYS A 338 -11.15 8.33 -6.36
CA LYS A 338 -12.19 9.25 -6.87
C LYS A 338 -12.75 8.77 -8.22
N GLN A 339 -11.91 8.29 -9.13
CA GLN A 339 -12.36 7.77 -10.43
C GLN A 339 -13.18 6.47 -10.28
N SER A 340 -12.77 5.56 -9.40
CA SER A 340 -13.48 4.29 -9.20
C SER A 340 -14.87 4.50 -8.60
N VAL A 341 -15.03 5.45 -7.68
CA VAL A 341 -16.32 5.79 -7.06
C VAL A 341 -17.36 6.16 -8.11
N GLU A 342 -17.02 6.93 -9.14
CA GLU A 342 -17.96 7.31 -10.20
C GLU A 342 -18.50 6.10 -10.97
N VAL A 343 -17.67 5.09 -11.20
CA VAL A 343 -18.07 3.84 -11.88
C VAL A 343 -18.93 2.98 -10.96
N LEU A 344 -18.53 2.88 -9.69
CA LEU A 344 -19.23 2.09 -8.70
C LEU A 344 -20.63 2.64 -8.43
N LEU A 345 -20.81 3.96 -8.35
CA LEU A 345 -22.12 4.57 -8.20
C LEU A 345 -23.08 4.18 -9.34
N LYS A 346 -22.60 4.21 -10.59
CA LYS A 346 -23.39 3.79 -11.76
C LYS A 346 -23.76 2.31 -11.66
N GLY A 347 -22.82 1.45 -11.27
CA GLY A 347 -23.07 0.01 -11.10
C GLY A 347 -24.01 -0.34 -9.94
N ILE A 348 -24.01 0.47 -8.87
CA ILE A 348 -24.90 0.30 -7.72
C ILE A 348 -26.33 0.72 -8.08
N GLN A 349 -26.49 1.76 -8.88
CA GLN A 349 -27.78 2.29 -9.32
C GLN A 349 -28.43 1.50 -10.46
N SER A 350 -27.64 0.74 -11.23
CA SER A 350 -28.10 -0.16 -12.29
C SER A 350 -28.53 -1.53 -11.77
#